data_AF-A0AAV2LGL1-F1
#
_entry.id   AF-A0AAV2LGL1-F1
#
_cell.length_a   1.000
_cell.length_b   1.000
_cell.length_c   1.000
_cell.angle_alpha   90.00
_cell.angle_beta   90.00
_cell.angle_gamma   90.00
#
_symmetry.space_group_name_H-M   'P 1'
#
loop_
_entity.id
_entity.type
_entity.pdbx_description
1 polymer ?
#
loop_
_entity_poly.entity_id
_entity_poly.type
_entity_poly.pdbx_seq_one_letter_code
_entity_poly.pdbx_strand_id
1 'polypeptide(L)' 'MTNSLLGWGSLLLTHCGSGFGVSAPPTLNISLDQEPEERWKPLSLYFDPAYLKNASDEVIEKVLSGCQLLQD' A
#
# COMPACT_ATOMS: atom_id res chain seq x y z
N MET A 1 5.99 -27.59 -51.24
CA MET A 1 6.15 -27.93 -49.80
C MET A 1 6.97 -26.81 -49.17
N THR A 2 6.35 -25.64 -48.96
CA THR A 2 5.74 -25.19 -47.69
C THR A 2 6.76 -24.85 -46.60
N ASN A 3 7.09 -23.55 -46.55
CA ASN A 3 7.17 -22.68 -45.37
C ASN A 3 7.90 -23.22 -44.12
N SER A 4 9.15 -22.80 -43.93
CA SER A 4 9.87 -22.96 -42.67
C SER A 4 10.61 -21.69 -42.25
N LEU A 5 9.88 -20.58 -42.10
CA LEU A 5 10.41 -19.32 -41.53
C LEU A 5 9.52 -18.75 -40.41
N LEU A 6 8.56 -19.52 -39.88
CA LEU A 6 7.65 -19.11 -38.81
C LEU A 6 8.04 -19.65 -37.42
N GLY A 7 9.32 -19.95 -37.18
CA GLY A 7 9.77 -20.56 -35.92
C GLY A 7 10.24 -19.59 -34.84
N TRP A 8 10.68 -18.38 -35.20
CA TRP A 8 11.38 -17.48 -34.28
C TRP A 8 10.64 -16.18 -33.97
N GLY A 9 9.51 -15.90 -34.64
CA GLY A 9 8.72 -14.69 -34.44
C GLY A 9 7.82 -14.70 -33.19
N SER A 10 7.64 -15.85 -32.53
CA SER A 10 6.73 -16.00 -31.37
C SER A 10 7.39 -15.85 -30.00
N LEU A 11 8.72 -15.69 -29.92
CA LEU A 11 9.40 -15.63 -28.62
C LEU A 11 9.67 -14.20 -28.10
N LEU A 12 9.29 -13.15 -28.84
CA LEU A 12 9.59 -11.76 -28.48
C LEU A 12 8.36 -10.87 -28.21
N LEU A 13 7.15 -11.44 -28.16
CA LEU A 13 5.91 -10.65 -27.96
C LEU A 13 5.21 -10.86 -26.62
N THR A 14 5.82 -11.58 -25.67
CA THR A 14 5.13 -11.98 -24.43
C THR A 14 5.79 -11.47 -23.14
N HIS A 15 6.46 -10.31 -23.16
CA HIS A 15 7.08 -9.77 -21.92
C HIS A 15 6.95 -8.24 -21.75
N CYS A 16 5.86 -7.63 -22.19
CA CYS A 16 5.48 -6.28 -21.74
C CYS A 16 3.98 -6.24 -21.44
N GLY A 17 3.61 -6.82 -20.30
CA GLY A 17 2.24 -6.80 -19.79
C GLY A 17 2.18 -6.74 -18.27
N SER A 18 3.24 -6.33 -17.58
CA SER A 18 3.12 -5.92 -16.19
C SER A 18 2.67 -4.46 -16.20
N GLY A 19 1.36 -4.26 -16.41
CA GLY A 19 0.75 -3.00 -16.02
C GLY A 19 1.12 -2.76 -14.56
N PHE A 20 1.56 -1.54 -14.24
CA PHE A 20 1.69 -1.10 -12.86
C PHE A 20 0.28 -1.13 -12.26
N GLY A 21 -0.13 -2.31 -11.77
CA GLY A 21 -1.34 -2.46 -11.01
C GLY A 21 -1.14 -1.63 -9.76
N VAL A 22 -1.82 -0.49 -9.69
CA VAL A 22 -1.98 0.23 -8.44
C VAL A 22 -2.63 -0.77 -7.50
N SER A 23 -1.83 -1.36 -6.60
CA SER A 23 -2.35 -2.31 -5.62
C SER A 23 -3.47 -1.59 -4.88
N ALA A 24 -4.67 -2.15 -4.93
CA ALA A 24 -5.77 -1.62 -4.16
C ALA A 24 -5.35 -1.59 -2.68
N PRO A 25 -5.76 -0.55 -1.93
CA PRO A 25 -5.45 -0.50 -0.51
C PRO A 25 -6.07 -1.71 0.21
N PRO A 26 -5.45 -2.19 1.30
CA PRO A 26 -6.00 -3.26 2.10
C PRO A 26 -7.36 -2.84 2.67
N THR A 27 -8.34 -3.74 2.59
CA THR A 27 -9.66 -3.55 3.21
C THR A 27 -9.70 -4.25 4.55
N LEU A 28 -10.15 -3.56 5.59
CA LEU A 28 -10.21 -4.08 6.96
C LEU A 28 -11.61 -3.90 7.51
N ASN A 29 -12.13 -4.95 8.16
CA ASN A 29 -13.40 -4.90 8.85
C ASN A 29 -13.16 -4.59 10.33
N ILE A 30 -13.87 -3.59 10.85
CA ILE A 30 -13.83 -3.22 12.26
C ILE A 30 -15.20 -3.55 12.87
N SER A 31 -15.23 -4.50 13.81
CA SER A 31 -16.45 -4.81 14.56
C SER A 31 -16.61 -3.82 15.72
N LEU A 32 -17.82 -3.29 15.89
CA LEU A 32 -18.16 -2.46 17.04
C LEU A 32 -18.56 -3.29 18.27
N ASP A 33 -18.75 -4.59 18.09
CA ASP A 33 -19.13 -5.54 19.17
C ASP A 33 -17.93 -5.90 20.04
N GLN A 34 -16.71 -5.64 19.56
CA GLN A 34 -15.48 -5.84 20.32
C GLN A 34 -15.17 -4.65 21.22
N GLU A 35 -14.44 -4.91 22.30
CA GLU A 35 -13.91 -3.87 23.18
C GLU A 35 -13.04 -2.88 22.38
N PRO A 36 -13.11 -1.56 22.66
CA PRO A 36 -12.41 -0.54 21.89
C PRO A 36 -10.93 -0.80 21.63
N GLU A 37 -10.23 -1.39 22.62
CA GLU A 37 -8.80 -1.72 22.56
C GLU A 37 -8.50 -2.88 21.61
N GLU A 38 -9.50 -3.70 21.28
CA GLU A 38 -9.35 -4.87 20.41
C GLU A 38 -9.68 -4.59 18.95
N ARG A 39 -10.55 -3.61 18.70
CA ARG A 39 -11.06 -3.26 17.36
C ARG A 39 -9.97 -3.03 16.33
N TRP A 40 -8.87 -2.44 16.76
CA TRP A 40 -7.78 -2.01 15.87
C TRP A 40 -6.62 -3.00 15.80
N LYS A 41 -6.65 -4.10 16.58
CA LYS A 41 -5.63 -5.17 16.51
C LYS A 41 -5.40 -5.69 15.09
N PRO A 42 -6.40 -5.82 14.19
CA PRO A 42 -6.16 -6.25 12.81
C PRO A 42 -5.21 -5.37 12.00
N LEU A 43 -5.04 -4.08 12.34
CA LEU A 43 -4.09 -3.20 11.64
C LEU A 43 -2.64 -3.69 11.75
N SER A 44 -2.27 -4.29 12.89
CA SER A 44 -0.90 -4.78 13.10
C SER A 44 -0.55 -6.00 12.24
N LEU A 45 -1.53 -6.58 11.53
CA LEU A 45 -1.29 -7.67 10.57
C LEU A 45 -0.78 -7.14 9.22
N TYR A 46 -1.03 -5.86 8.91
CA TYR A 46 -0.76 -5.27 7.59
C TYR A 46 0.33 -4.19 7.63
N PHE A 47 0.55 -3.56 8.78
CA PHE A 47 1.53 -2.49 8.93
C PHE A 47 2.63 -2.85 9.92
N ASP A 48 3.87 -2.53 9.56
CA ASP A 48 5.02 -2.65 10.45
C ASP A 48 4.90 -1.65 11.63
N PRO A 49 4.98 -2.12 12.89
CA PRO A 49 4.97 -1.24 14.06
C PRO A 49 6.03 -0.12 14.01
N ALA A 50 7.22 -0.39 13.47
CA ALA A 50 8.27 0.63 13.36
C ALA A 50 7.88 1.74 12.36
N TYR A 51 7.24 1.35 11.25
CA TYR A 51 6.69 2.30 10.28
C TYR A 51 5.60 3.16 10.92
N LEU A 52 4.62 2.55 11.61
CA LEU A 52 3.54 3.28 12.27
C LEU A 52 4.05 4.26 13.32
N LYS A 53 5.08 3.87 14.09
CA LYS A 53 5.71 4.76 15.06
C LYS A 53 6.31 6.00 14.38
N ASN A 54 7.14 5.79 13.36
CA ASN A 54 7.80 6.91 12.66
C ASN A 54 6.78 7.84 11.97
N ALA A 55 5.75 7.26 11.34
CA ALA A 55 4.67 8.05 10.73
C ALA A 55 3.88 8.86 11.77
N SER A 56 3.66 8.29 12.96
CA SER A 56 2.99 9.00 14.05
C SER A 56 3.84 10.17 14.57
N ASP A 57 5.15 9.97 14.73
CA ASP A 57 6.09 11.02 15.14
C ASP A 57 6.06 12.20 14.15
N GLU A 58 6.06 11.91 12.83
CA GLU A 58 5.96 12.92 11.76
C GLU A 58 4.63 13.70 11.80
N VAL A 59 3.50 12.99 12.00
CA VAL A 59 2.19 13.64 12.10
C VAL A 59 2.12 14.56 13.33
N ILE A 60 2.62 14.11 14.48
CA ILE A 60 2.66 14.90 15.71
C ILE A 60 3.46 16.18 15.49
N GLU A 61 4.66 16.07 14.90
CA GLU A 61 5.50 17.22 14.60
C GLU A 61 4.79 18.23 13.70
N LYS A 62 4.14 17.77 12.62
CA LYS A 62 3.38 18.64 11.71
C LYS A 62 2.19 19.32 12.38
N VAL A 63 1.45 18.58 13.22
CA VAL A 63 0.28 19.13 13.91
C VAL A 63 0.69 20.18 14.94
N LEU A 64 1.71 19.89 15.75
CA LEU A 64 2.21 20.84 16.75
C LEU A 64 2.86 22.07 16.12
N SER A 65 3.65 21.89 15.06
CA SER A 65 4.26 22.99 14.30
C SER A 65 3.22 23.84 13.56
N GLY A 66 2.19 23.21 12.99
CA GLY A 66 1.07 23.91 12.36
C GLY A 66 0.23 24.72 13.34
N CYS A 67 0.06 24.26 14.59
CA CYS A 67 -0.59 25.03 15.65
C CYS A 67 0.22 26.26 16.07
N GLN A 68 1.56 26.19 16.02
CA GLN A 68 2.42 27.34 16.34
C GLN A 68 2.27 28.46 15.30
N LEU A 69 2.09 28.13 14.02
CA LEU A 69 1.90 29.10 12.93
C LEU A 69 0.53 29.81 12.95
N LEU A 70 -0.41 29.35 13.77
CA LEU A 70 -1.73 29.98 13.94
C LEU A 70 -1.82 30.85 15.21
N GLN A 71 -0.70 31.02 15.93
CA GLN A 71 -0.60 31.79 17.17
C GLN A 71 0.14 33.13 17.03
N ASP A 72 0.62 33.45 15.82
CA ASP A 72 1.18 34.76 15.42
C ASP A 72 0.16 35.55 14.57
#